data_AF-A0A963JW18-F1
#
_entry.id   AF-A0A963JW18-F1
#
_cell.length_a   1.000
_cell.length_b   1.000
_cell.length_c   1.000
_cell.angle_alpha   90.00
_cell.angle_beta   90.00
_cell.angle_gamma   90.00
#
_symmetry.space_group_name_H-M   'P 1'
#
loop_
_entity.id
_entity.type
_entity.pdbx_description
1 polymer ?
#
loop_
_entity_poly.entity_id
_entity_poly.type
_entity_poly.pdbx_seq_one_letter_code
_entity_poly.pdbx_strand_id
1 'polypeptide(L)'
;MASESGLMGAEKAFQALATQLHGADDRTLLKLVAVVDQLAKRGSLDQLLDEHRARLAVIRPPRPMTLGRLVVLPLEELLIDGAEWTPGMTRVPRDRLGRLIELVLEAIDPDLRRGAASQLAGKSMHDSALALDVGREIWPAAGLAADAILARGRQTRDTELRELLTPLRIMQNLMPVAESLVTTIWSLPDRPMLALEPAGRARIGALLALASAQGRDCFLLTAELLVARTELPLAIIEAVLDGELELADRERQQASAMIAEACQNEMVRLFRSVSLLPAGTGPSALVGPLRTLVANLESLQEVAQKVKFDHRELRRLKAEVFTLIEARLEASLGGALLHAFGALDDDTKSADCRALEAHAMAAANMRLMAKRIGLATKIDFVFAKALERFRAILEEAAGPGAGPMGATMDRIRIIELLFDSRSAMQSLTRLRQLAHAARAREPA
;
A
#
# COMPACT_ATOMS: atom_id res chain seq x y z
N MET A 1 -38.22 14.60 16.77
CA MET A 1 -37.88 15.93 16.20
C MET A 1 -36.70 16.63 16.89
N ALA A 2 -36.48 16.53 18.22
CA ALA A 2 -35.31 17.16 18.86
C ALA A 2 -33.93 16.54 18.49
N SER A 3 -33.90 15.26 18.11
CA SER A 3 -32.64 14.57 17.75
C SER A 3 -32.10 14.93 16.36
N GLU A 4 -32.95 15.32 15.41
CA GLU A 4 -32.52 15.65 14.04
C GLU A 4 -31.87 17.04 13.97
N SER A 5 -32.36 18.01 14.76
CA SER A 5 -31.78 19.36 14.81
C SER A 5 -30.36 19.38 15.40
N GLY A 6 -30.01 18.43 16.28
CA GLY A 6 -28.67 18.31 16.86
C GLY A 6 -27.65 17.71 15.90
N LEU A 7 -28.06 16.69 15.13
CA LEU A 7 -27.22 16.05 14.10
C LEU A 7 -26.84 17.06 13.00
N MET A 8 -27.80 17.86 12.54
CA MET A 8 -27.56 18.87 11.50
C MET A 8 -26.59 19.98 11.96
N GLY A 9 -26.54 20.27 13.26
CA GLY A 9 -25.59 21.25 13.83
C GLY A 9 -24.16 20.71 13.92
N ALA A 10 -24.00 19.44 14.33
CA ALA A 10 -22.70 18.79 14.40
C ALA A 10 -22.07 18.62 13.01
N GLU A 11 -22.86 18.27 11.99
CA GLU A 11 -22.38 18.12 10.62
C GLU A 11 -21.90 19.46 10.03
N LYS A 12 -22.64 20.56 10.27
CA LYS A 12 -22.22 21.90 9.85
C LYS A 12 -20.93 22.34 10.56
N ALA A 13 -20.79 22.04 11.85
CA ALA A 13 -19.56 22.35 12.58
C ALA A 13 -18.36 21.55 12.05
N PHE A 14 -18.57 20.28 11.68
CA PHE A 14 -17.55 19.42 11.08
C PHE A 14 -17.12 19.93 9.69
N GLN A 15 -18.07 20.31 8.84
CA GLN A 15 -17.78 20.90 7.52
C GLN A 15 -17.03 22.24 7.63
N ALA A 16 -17.40 23.08 8.60
CA ALA A 16 -16.69 24.33 8.87
C ALA A 16 -15.24 24.08 9.31
N LEU A 17 -15.02 23.10 10.20
CA LEU A 17 -13.67 22.69 10.61
C LEU A 17 -12.85 22.17 9.42
N ALA A 18 -13.45 21.35 8.56
CA ALA A 18 -12.78 20.81 7.38
C ALA A 18 -12.33 21.91 6.41
N THR A 19 -13.21 22.89 6.17
CA THR A 19 -12.90 24.05 5.33
C THR A 19 -11.74 24.88 5.91
N GLN A 20 -11.72 25.09 7.23
CA GLN A 20 -10.63 25.82 7.90
C GLN A 20 -9.30 25.08 7.83
N LEU A 21 -9.33 23.76 7.94
CA LEU A 21 -8.15 22.89 7.88
C LEU A 21 -7.46 22.92 6.52
N HIS A 22 -8.24 23.01 5.43
CA HIS A 22 -7.70 23.09 4.07
C HIS A 22 -6.80 24.32 3.85
N GLY A 23 -7.11 25.44 4.51
CA GLY A 23 -6.32 26.68 4.48
C GLY A 23 -5.38 26.89 5.67
N ALA A 24 -5.37 25.99 6.64
CA ALA A 24 -4.61 26.16 7.88
C ALA A 24 -3.09 26.11 7.63
N ASP A 25 -2.31 26.88 8.40
CA ASP A 25 -0.85 26.76 8.41
C ASP A 25 -0.38 25.51 9.19
N ASP A 26 0.90 25.15 9.06
CA ASP A 26 1.45 23.93 9.69
C ASP A 26 1.31 23.98 11.21
N ARG A 27 1.44 25.17 11.79
CA ARG A 27 1.30 25.40 13.23
C ARG A 27 -0.11 25.11 13.74
N THR A 28 -1.12 25.51 13.00
CA THR A 28 -2.53 25.24 13.34
C THR A 28 -2.84 23.75 13.18
N LEU A 29 -2.34 23.14 12.11
CA LEU A 29 -2.48 21.70 11.89
C LEU A 29 -1.83 20.88 13.02
N LEU A 30 -0.63 21.26 13.49
CA LEU A 30 0.04 20.65 14.65
C LEU A 30 -0.79 20.75 15.93
N LYS A 31 -1.36 21.92 16.23
CA LYS A 31 -2.23 22.11 17.40
C LYS A 31 -3.47 21.23 17.32
N LEU A 32 -4.10 21.14 16.15
CA LEU A 32 -5.28 20.31 15.97
C LEU A 32 -4.93 18.83 16.17
N VAL A 33 -3.84 18.34 15.58
CA VAL A 33 -3.39 16.95 15.78
C VAL A 33 -3.13 16.67 17.26
N ALA A 34 -2.49 17.60 17.98
CA ALA A 34 -2.25 17.45 19.42
C ALA A 34 -3.56 17.36 20.23
N VAL A 35 -4.60 18.11 19.84
CA VAL A 35 -5.93 18.03 20.46
C VAL A 35 -6.61 16.70 20.12
N VAL A 36 -6.60 16.29 18.84
CA VAL A 36 -7.18 15.01 18.40
C VAL A 36 -6.50 13.82 19.08
N ASP A 37 -5.19 13.90 19.30
CA ASP A 37 -4.41 12.90 20.04
C ASP A 37 -4.82 12.73 21.51
N GLN A 38 -5.47 13.73 22.11
CA GLN A 38 -5.93 13.69 23.51
C GLN A 38 -7.37 13.17 23.64
N LEU A 39 -8.11 13.04 22.53
CA LEU A 39 -9.50 12.59 22.56
C LEU A 39 -9.59 11.08 22.75
N ALA A 40 -10.41 10.64 23.71
CA ALA A 40 -10.70 9.22 23.92
C ALA A 40 -11.42 8.56 22.73
N LYS A 41 -12.17 9.35 21.94
CA LYS A 41 -12.86 8.90 20.72
C LYS A 41 -12.46 9.80 19.56
N ARG A 42 -11.65 9.27 18.64
CA ARG A 42 -11.15 10.01 17.46
C ARG A 42 -12.16 10.03 16.31
N GLY A 43 -12.86 8.92 16.09
CA GLY A 43 -14.06 8.85 15.23
C GLY A 43 -13.88 9.52 13.86
N SER A 44 -14.80 10.38 13.48
CA SER A 44 -14.77 11.11 12.20
C SER A 44 -13.60 12.09 12.05
N LEU A 45 -12.90 12.46 13.12
CA LEU A 45 -11.73 13.34 13.04
C LEU A 45 -10.53 12.64 12.39
N ASP A 46 -10.42 11.32 12.49
CA ASP A 46 -9.36 10.59 11.79
C ASP A 46 -9.56 10.66 10.27
N GLN A 47 -10.80 10.59 9.78
CA GLN A 47 -11.11 10.78 8.35
C GLN A 47 -10.73 12.18 7.87
N LEU A 48 -10.94 13.18 8.72
CA LEU A 48 -10.55 14.55 8.40
C LEU A 48 -9.02 14.73 8.34
N LEU A 49 -8.28 14.07 9.24
CA LEU A 49 -6.82 14.08 9.20
C LEU A 49 -6.25 13.30 8.01
N ASP A 50 -6.97 12.29 7.49
CA ASP A 50 -6.54 11.51 6.33
C ASP A 50 -6.40 12.37 5.07
N GLU A 51 -7.24 13.40 4.89
CA GLU A 51 -7.11 14.38 3.78
C GLU A 51 -5.79 15.16 3.84
N HIS A 52 -5.23 15.32 5.04
CA HIS A 52 -3.97 16.03 5.30
C HIS A 52 -2.78 15.11 5.53
N ARG A 53 -2.93 13.80 5.31
CA ARG A 53 -1.92 12.79 5.64
C ARG A 53 -0.58 13.04 4.96
N ALA A 54 -0.58 13.46 3.69
CA ALA A 54 0.65 13.79 2.96
C ALA A 54 1.41 14.95 3.62
N ARG A 55 0.69 15.98 4.06
CA ARG A 55 1.26 17.14 4.75
C ARG A 55 1.73 16.78 6.16
N LEU A 56 0.96 15.99 6.90
CA LEU A 56 1.33 15.48 8.21
C LEU A 56 2.57 14.57 8.16
N ALA A 57 2.76 13.82 7.08
CA ALA A 57 3.96 13.00 6.86
C ALA A 57 5.23 13.85 6.72
N VAL A 58 5.11 15.09 6.22
CA VAL A 58 6.22 16.06 6.13
C VAL A 58 6.48 16.71 7.49
N ILE A 59 5.43 17.21 8.15
CA ILE A 59 5.57 17.97 9.42
C ILE A 59 5.96 17.05 10.59
N ARG A 60 5.52 15.79 10.59
CA ARG A 60 5.78 14.78 11.63
C ARG A 60 5.47 15.29 13.04
N PRO A 61 4.18 15.60 13.36
CA PRO A 61 3.78 16.07 14.68
C PRO A 61 4.34 15.20 15.82
N PRO A 62 4.85 15.79 16.91
CA PRO A 62 5.28 15.03 18.08
C PRO A 62 4.09 14.31 18.69
N ARG A 63 4.05 12.99 18.50
CA ARG A 63 3.01 12.13 19.07
C ARG A 63 3.30 11.94 20.57
N PRO A 64 2.32 12.13 21.48
CA PRO A 64 2.49 11.80 22.89
C PRO A 64 2.80 10.32 23.07
N MET A 65 3.73 10.01 23.96
CA MET A 65 4.04 8.65 24.36
C MET A 65 3.00 8.21 25.38
N THR A 66 2.09 7.32 24.98
CA THR A 66 1.06 6.75 25.87
C THR A 66 1.33 5.27 26.06
N LEU A 67 0.85 4.71 27.17
CA LEU A 67 1.03 3.29 27.45
C LEU A 67 0.38 2.40 26.38
N GLY A 68 -0.78 2.82 25.86
CA GLY A 68 -1.43 2.14 24.75
C GLY A 68 -0.59 2.13 23.47
N ARG A 69 0.05 3.25 23.12
CA ARG A 69 0.99 3.31 21.97
C ARG A 69 2.19 2.41 22.18
N LEU A 70 2.74 2.41 23.39
CA LEU A 70 3.89 1.58 23.73
C LEU A 70 3.57 0.08 23.60
N VAL A 71 2.42 -0.37 24.09
CA VAL A 71 1.95 -1.77 23.93
C VAL A 71 1.69 -2.14 22.47
N VAL A 72 1.32 -1.17 21.63
CA VAL A 72 1.04 -1.40 20.20
C VAL A 72 2.29 -1.33 19.32
N LEU A 73 3.38 -0.71 19.76
CA LEU A 73 4.60 -0.56 18.96
C LEU A 73 5.05 -1.86 18.26
N PRO A 74 5.12 -3.03 18.93
CA PRO A 74 5.54 -4.28 18.29
C PRO A 74 4.57 -4.80 17.21
N LEU A 75 3.34 -4.26 17.19
CA LEU A 75 2.23 -4.70 16.34
C LEU A 75 1.94 -3.71 15.21
N GLU A 76 2.59 -2.53 15.18
CA GLU A 76 2.20 -1.39 14.34
C GLU A 76 2.16 -1.74 12.84
N GLU A 77 3.07 -2.60 12.42
CA GLU A 77 3.19 -3.11 11.05
C GLU A 77 2.08 -4.09 10.65
N LEU A 78 1.44 -4.72 11.62
CA LEU A 78 0.34 -5.67 11.42
C LEU A 78 -1.04 -5.00 11.53
N LEU A 79 -1.09 -3.68 11.72
CA LEU A 79 -2.34 -2.93 11.77
C LEU A 79 -2.94 -2.76 10.37
N ILE A 80 -4.20 -3.16 10.19
CA ILE A 80 -4.94 -3.03 8.94
C ILE A 80 -6.25 -2.26 9.14
N ASP A 81 -6.82 -1.71 8.07
CA ASP A 81 -8.18 -1.18 8.11
C ASP A 81 -9.19 -2.28 8.46
N GLY A 82 -10.20 -1.95 9.27
CA GLY A 82 -11.22 -2.91 9.70
C GLY A 82 -12.04 -3.47 8.54
N ALA A 83 -12.27 -2.70 7.48
CA ALA A 83 -13.00 -3.13 6.30
C ALA A 83 -12.21 -4.09 5.41
N GLU A 84 -10.88 -4.08 5.48
CA GLU A 84 -10.01 -5.01 4.76
C GLU A 84 -9.77 -6.32 5.52
N TRP A 85 -10.06 -6.33 6.82
CA TRP A 85 -9.82 -7.49 7.67
C TRP A 85 -10.84 -8.60 7.43
N THR A 86 -10.35 -9.84 7.35
CA THR A 86 -11.19 -11.04 7.27
C THR A 86 -10.77 -12.07 8.31
N PRO A 87 -11.70 -12.90 8.81
CA PRO A 87 -11.37 -13.98 9.74
C PRO A 87 -10.27 -14.88 9.18
N GLY A 88 -9.25 -15.16 10.01
CA GLY A 88 -8.08 -15.94 9.64
C GLY A 88 -6.86 -15.11 9.24
N MET A 89 -7.01 -13.81 8.99
CA MET A 89 -5.86 -12.92 8.77
C MET A 89 -5.06 -12.72 10.06
N THR A 90 -3.75 -12.82 9.94
CA THR A 90 -2.72 -12.51 10.96
C THR A 90 -2.43 -11.00 11.01
N ARG A 91 -3.49 -10.21 11.07
CA ARG A 91 -3.47 -8.74 11.18
C ARG A 91 -4.41 -8.28 12.29
N VAL A 92 -4.15 -7.08 12.80
CA VAL A 92 -4.96 -6.44 13.84
C VAL A 92 -5.78 -5.33 13.19
N PRO A 93 -7.12 -5.44 13.17
CA PRO A 93 -7.96 -4.40 12.60
C PRO A 93 -8.00 -3.16 13.53
N ARG A 94 -7.80 -1.97 12.95
CA ARG A 94 -7.60 -0.71 13.69
C ARG A 94 -8.79 -0.31 14.55
N ASP A 95 -10.01 -0.61 14.12
CA ASP A 95 -11.26 -0.36 14.85
C ASP A 95 -11.35 -1.19 16.15
N ARG A 96 -10.61 -2.29 16.25
CA ARG A 96 -10.56 -3.16 17.45
C ARG A 96 -9.40 -2.86 18.38
N LEU A 97 -8.47 -2.01 17.95
CA LEU A 97 -7.23 -1.73 18.67
C LEU A 97 -7.48 -1.09 20.04
N GLY A 98 -8.44 -0.16 20.14
CA GLY A 98 -8.78 0.49 21.41
C GLY A 98 -9.19 -0.51 22.48
N ARG A 99 -10.13 -1.42 22.13
CA ARG A 99 -10.61 -2.44 23.05
C ARG A 99 -9.53 -3.47 23.41
N LEU A 100 -8.69 -3.85 22.46
CA LEU A 100 -7.54 -4.71 22.70
C LEU A 100 -6.59 -4.11 23.73
N ILE A 101 -6.24 -2.82 23.57
CA ILE A 101 -5.36 -2.09 24.50
C ILE A 101 -6.00 -2.06 25.90
N GLU A 102 -7.27 -1.68 26.01
CA GLU A 102 -7.97 -1.62 27.31
C GLU A 102 -7.90 -2.95 28.05
N LEU A 103 -8.31 -4.05 27.39
CA LEU A 103 -8.32 -5.39 28.01
C LEU A 103 -6.94 -5.83 28.48
N VAL A 104 -5.91 -5.58 27.68
CA VAL A 104 -4.53 -5.96 28.02
C VAL A 104 -4.03 -5.10 29.18
N LEU A 105 -4.22 -3.78 29.14
CA LEU A 105 -3.80 -2.88 30.21
C LEU A 105 -4.57 -3.10 31.52
N GLU A 106 -5.81 -3.56 31.47
CA GLU A 106 -6.58 -3.95 32.67
C GLU A 106 -6.04 -5.21 33.34
N ALA A 107 -5.42 -6.10 32.55
CA ALA A 107 -4.85 -7.35 33.04
C ALA A 107 -3.36 -7.24 33.46
N ILE A 108 -2.69 -6.13 33.15
CA ILE A 108 -1.35 -5.83 33.67
C ILE A 108 -1.45 -5.37 35.13
N ASP A 109 -0.43 -5.71 35.92
CA ASP A 109 -0.29 -5.27 37.31
C ASP A 109 -0.54 -3.74 37.45
N PRO A 110 -1.46 -3.32 38.34
CA PRO A 110 -1.83 -1.91 38.46
C PRO A 110 -0.68 -0.98 38.87
N ASP A 111 0.29 -1.45 39.67
CA ASP A 111 1.44 -0.66 40.11
C ASP A 111 2.42 -0.45 38.95
N LEU A 112 2.74 -1.52 38.21
CA LEU A 112 3.55 -1.43 37.00
C LEU A 112 2.92 -0.46 35.98
N ARG A 113 1.61 -0.60 35.75
CA ARG A 113 0.86 0.28 34.84
C ARG A 113 0.93 1.76 35.26
N ARG A 114 0.73 2.05 36.55
CA ARG A 114 0.82 3.43 37.08
C ARG A 114 2.23 3.98 37.00
N GLY A 115 3.23 3.18 37.35
CA GLY A 115 4.64 3.54 37.27
C GLY A 115 5.04 3.92 35.85
N ALA A 116 4.76 3.05 34.88
CA ALA A 116 5.02 3.31 33.47
C ALA A 116 4.27 4.56 32.97
N ALA A 117 2.96 4.68 33.24
CA ALA A 117 2.19 5.85 32.82
C ALA A 117 2.75 7.17 33.37
N SER A 118 3.26 7.17 34.61
CA SER A 118 3.93 8.34 35.21
C SER A 118 5.22 8.71 34.48
N GLN A 119 6.05 7.72 34.13
CA GLN A 119 7.29 7.94 33.36
C GLN A 119 7.02 8.52 31.97
N LEU A 120 5.93 8.09 31.33
CA LEU A 120 5.52 8.52 29.99
C LEU A 120 4.84 9.90 29.95
N ALA A 121 4.39 10.42 31.09
CA ALA A 121 3.60 11.65 31.15
C ALA A 121 4.37 12.85 30.57
N GLY A 122 3.77 13.52 29.58
CA GLY A 122 4.37 14.68 28.90
C GLY A 122 5.51 14.35 27.94
N LYS A 123 5.81 13.07 27.70
CA LYS A 123 6.87 12.62 26.80
C LYS A 123 6.34 12.40 25.38
N SER A 124 7.24 12.38 24.41
CA SER A 124 6.91 12.15 23.00
C SER A 124 7.58 10.89 22.48
N MET A 125 6.95 10.22 21.51
CA MET A 125 7.49 9.07 20.79
C MET A 125 8.86 9.29 20.13
N HIS A 126 9.33 10.55 20.04
CA HIS A 126 10.70 10.86 19.60
C HIS A 126 11.78 10.45 20.62
N ASP A 127 11.41 10.25 21.88
CA ASP A 127 12.31 9.74 22.92
C ASP A 127 12.38 8.20 22.84
N SER A 128 13.08 7.70 21.82
CA SER A 128 13.17 6.26 21.54
C SER A 128 13.84 5.48 22.68
N ALA A 129 14.78 6.10 23.39
CA ALA A 129 15.46 5.49 24.53
C ALA A 129 14.47 5.24 25.68
N LEU A 130 13.70 6.26 26.06
CA LEU A 130 12.67 6.11 27.09
C LEU A 130 11.59 5.09 26.67
N ALA A 131 11.18 5.11 25.41
CA ALA A 131 10.21 4.13 24.90
C ALA A 131 10.73 2.69 25.04
N LEU A 132 12.00 2.44 24.72
CA LEU A 132 12.61 1.12 24.90
C LEU A 132 12.74 0.75 26.38
N ASP A 133 13.17 1.69 27.22
CA ASP A 133 13.33 1.46 28.66
C ASP A 133 12.02 1.05 29.33
N VAL A 134 10.94 1.82 29.11
CA VAL A 134 9.61 1.48 29.64
C VAL A 134 9.04 0.24 28.93
N GLY A 135 9.32 0.09 27.64
CA GLY A 135 8.88 -1.05 26.83
C GLY A 135 9.41 -2.39 27.35
N ARG A 136 10.67 -2.45 27.80
CA ARG A 136 11.28 -3.66 28.39
C ARG A 136 10.48 -4.22 29.57
N GLU A 137 9.87 -3.35 30.37
CA GLU A 137 9.04 -3.77 31.49
C GLU A 137 7.60 -4.11 31.04
N ILE A 138 7.05 -3.31 30.14
CA ILE A 138 5.63 -3.38 29.76
C ILE A 138 5.33 -4.51 28.76
N TRP A 139 6.22 -4.78 27.79
CA TRP A 139 5.94 -5.78 26.75
C TRP A 139 5.84 -7.21 27.31
N PRO A 140 6.75 -7.70 28.17
CA PRO A 140 6.57 -9.02 28.79
C PRO A 140 5.27 -9.13 29.59
N ALA A 141 4.92 -8.09 30.35
CA ALA A 141 3.67 -8.04 31.11
C ALA A 141 2.44 -8.07 30.19
N ALA A 142 2.47 -7.35 29.06
CA ALA A 142 1.41 -7.39 28.06
C ALA A 142 1.27 -8.77 27.41
N GLY A 143 2.38 -9.48 27.16
CA GLY A 143 2.38 -10.85 26.66
C GLY A 143 1.70 -11.84 27.62
N LEU A 144 2.04 -11.76 28.92
CA LEU A 144 1.42 -12.56 29.97
C LEU A 144 -0.08 -12.24 30.14
N ALA A 145 -0.43 -10.95 30.10
CA ALA A 145 -1.82 -10.51 30.12
C ALA A 145 -2.62 -11.07 28.94
N ALA A 146 -2.07 -11.00 27.73
CA ALA A 146 -2.70 -11.54 26.52
C ALA A 146 -2.93 -13.07 26.64
N ASP A 147 -1.95 -13.83 27.15
CA ASP A 147 -2.10 -15.28 27.39
C ASP A 147 -3.22 -15.59 28.40
N ALA A 148 -3.24 -14.88 29.53
CA ALA A 148 -4.29 -15.05 30.54
C ALA A 148 -5.70 -14.72 30.01
N ILE A 149 -5.82 -13.71 29.15
CA ILE A 149 -7.09 -13.37 28.48
C ILE A 149 -7.48 -14.46 27.48
N LEU A 150 -6.54 -14.97 26.67
CA LEU A 150 -6.79 -16.05 25.71
C LEU A 150 -7.26 -17.34 26.40
N ALA A 151 -6.64 -17.72 27.52
CA ALA A 151 -7.04 -18.90 28.28
C ALA A 151 -8.52 -18.83 28.72
N ARG A 152 -8.98 -17.65 29.16
CA ARG A 152 -10.39 -17.38 29.51
C ARG A 152 -11.29 -17.31 28.28
N GLY A 153 -10.82 -16.65 27.23
CA GLY A 153 -11.58 -16.42 25.99
C GLY A 153 -11.90 -17.69 25.21
N ARG A 154 -11.08 -18.75 25.30
CA ARG A 154 -11.39 -20.05 24.64
C ARG A 154 -12.69 -20.70 25.13
N GLN A 155 -13.15 -20.35 26.33
CA GLN A 155 -14.34 -20.91 26.94
C GLN A 155 -15.53 -19.93 26.93
N THR A 156 -15.31 -18.68 26.51
CA THR A 156 -16.36 -17.66 26.58
C THR A 156 -17.39 -17.80 25.46
N ARG A 157 -18.63 -17.40 25.76
CA ARG A 157 -19.67 -17.13 24.76
C ARG A 157 -19.75 -15.65 24.38
N ASP A 158 -18.94 -14.79 24.99
CA ASP A 158 -18.85 -13.38 24.62
C ASP A 158 -18.37 -13.25 23.16
N THR A 159 -19.18 -12.62 22.32
CA THR A 159 -18.86 -12.41 20.90
C THR A 159 -17.75 -11.37 20.74
N GLU A 160 -17.72 -10.34 21.58
CA GLU A 160 -16.72 -9.26 21.50
C GLU A 160 -15.32 -9.80 21.81
N LEU A 161 -15.18 -10.57 22.88
CA LEU A 161 -13.90 -11.21 23.21
C LEU A 161 -13.48 -12.23 22.14
N ARG A 162 -14.42 -12.94 21.51
CA ARG A 162 -14.13 -13.87 20.41
C ARG A 162 -13.52 -13.18 19.19
N GLU A 163 -13.98 -11.98 18.86
CA GLU A 163 -13.41 -11.16 17.78
C GLU A 163 -11.98 -10.69 18.09
N LEU A 164 -11.61 -10.61 19.37
CA LEU A 164 -10.27 -10.18 19.82
C LEU A 164 -9.27 -11.33 20.00
N LEU A 165 -9.68 -12.60 19.87
CA LEU A 165 -8.78 -13.74 20.08
C LEU A 165 -7.60 -13.75 19.10
N THR A 166 -7.82 -13.34 17.84
CA THR A 166 -6.72 -13.27 16.86
C THR A 166 -5.72 -12.17 17.22
N PRO A 167 -6.12 -10.90 17.43
CA PRO A 167 -5.22 -9.86 17.92
C PRO A 167 -4.48 -10.19 19.22
N LEU A 168 -5.17 -10.81 20.18
CA LEU A 168 -4.55 -11.25 21.43
C LEU A 168 -3.47 -12.32 21.19
N ARG A 169 -3.72 -13.27 20.28
CA ARG A 169 -2.71 -14.28 19.91
C ARG A 169 -1.52 -13.67 19.18
N ILE A 170 -1.73 -12.66 18.35
CA ILE A 170 -0.63 -11.92 17.72
C ILE A 170 0.22 -11.24 18.81
N MET A 171 -0.43 -10.55 19.75
CA MET A 171 0.24 -9.90 20.87
C MET A 171 1.03 -10.91 21.72
N GLN A 172 0.40 -12.00 22.16
CA GLN A 172 1.06 -13.06 22.93
C GLN A 172 2.36 -13.54 22.28
N ASN A 173 2.35 -13.76 20.96
CA ASN A 173 3.49 -14.31 20.24
C ASN A 173 4.59 -13.28 19.94
N LEU A 174 4.26 -11.99 19.77
CA LEU A 174 5.25 -10.96 19.43
C LEU A 174 5.86 -10.29 20.66
N MET A 175 5.16 -10.24 21.79
CA MET A 175 5.66 -9.57 23.00
C MET A 175 7.00 -10.11 23.52
N PRO A 176 7.30 -11.43 23.48
CA PRO A 176 8.61 -11.96 23.88
C PRO A 176 9.80 -11.42 23.07
N VAL A 177 9.56 -10.94 21.85
CA VAL A 177 10.60 -10.37 20.96
C VAL A 177 10.42 -8.88 20.70
N ALA A 178 9.53 -8.22 21.44
CA ALA A 178 9.09 -6.85 21.18
C ALA A 178 10.25 -5.84 21.13
N GLU A 179 11.19 -5.90 22.06
CA GLU A 179 12.33 -4.96 22.09
C GLU A 179 13.21 -5.09 20.84
N SER A 180 13.61 -6.33 20.51
CA SER A 180 14.40 -6.62 19.32
C SER A 180 13.65 -6.24 18.05
N LEU A 181 12.34 -6.49 18.01
CA LEU A 181 11.48 -6.15 16.89
C LEU A 181 11.42 -4.63 16.68
N VAL A 182 11.09 -3.86 17.71
CA VAL A 182 10.98 -2.40 17.64
C VAL A 182 12.32 -1.77 17.29
N THR A 183 13.41 -2.20 17.94
CA THR A 183 14.77 -1.71 17.65
C THR A 183 15.17 -2.01 16.21
N THR A 184 14.87 -3.21 15.72
CA THR A 184 15.14 -3.58 14.33
C THR A 184 14.36 -2.68 13.39
N ILE A 185 13.04 -2.56 13.56
CA ILE A 185 12.16 -1.74 12.72
C ILE A 185 12.62 -0.29 12.63
N TRP A 186 12.94 0.35 13.77
CA TRP A 186 13.41 1.74 13.80
C TRP A 186 14.77 1.94 13.14
N SER A 187 15.55 0.87 13.00
CA SER A 187 16.86 0.90 12.39
C SER A 187 16.85 0.57 10.89
N LEU A 188 15.71 0.12 10.36
CA LEU A 188 15.51 -0.20 8.95
C LEU A 188 15.05 1.05 8.18
N PRO A 189 15.24 1.07 6.84
CA PRO A 189 14.69 2.13 6.00
C PRO A 189 13.17 2.28 6.16
N ASP A 190 12.67 3.49 5.88
CA ASP A 190 11.24 3.79 5.78
C ASP A 190 10.57 2.91 4.72
N ARG A 191 9.25 2.70 4.85
CA ARG A 191 8.47 1.97 3.84
C ARG A 191 8.28 2.84 2.58
N PRO A 192 8.26 2.23 1.38
CA PRO A 192 8.60 0.85 1.10
C PRO A 192 10.10 0.59 1.22
N MET A 193 10.45 -0.50 1.90
CA MET A 193 11.83 -0.96 2.02
C MET A 193 12.23 -1.62 0.69
N LEU A 194 13.30 -1.08 0.09
CA LEU A 194 13.88 -1.60 -1.15
C LEU A 194 15.02 -2.57 -0.81
N ALA A 195 16.18 -2.41 -1.45
CA ALA A 195 17.37 -3.19 -1.13
C ALA A 195 17.89 -2.87 0.27
N LEU A 196 18.32 -3.91 0.98
CA LEU A 196 18.87 -3.81 2.32
C LEU A 196 20.40 -3.83 2.30
N GLU A 197 21.01 -2.90 3.04
CA GLU A 197 22.42 -2.98 3.34
C GLU A 197 22.76 -4.24 4.16
N PRO A 198 24.01 -4.73 4.13
CA PRO A 198 24.43 -5.90 4.91
C PRO A 198 24.07 -5.82 6.40
N ALA A 199 24.22 -4.65 7.03
CA ALA A 199 23.85 -4.44 8.43
C ALA A 199 22.34 -4.61 8.67
N GLY A 200 21.50 -4.13 7.75
CA GLY A 200 20.05 -4.32 7.82
C GLY A 200 19.66 -5.80 7.69
N ARG A 201 20.28 -6.52 6.76
CA ARG A 201 20.09 -7.98 6.58
C ARG A 201 20.50 -8.75 7.84
N ALA A 202 21.64 -8.42 8.44
CA ALA A 202 22.11 -9.05 9.67
C ALA A 202 21.12 -8.84 10.84
N ARG A 203 20.59 -7.62 11.00
CA ARG A 203 19.57 -7.33 12.03
C ARG A 203 18.28 -8.12 11.82
N ILE A 204 17.80 -8.20 10.58
CA ILE A 204 16.62 -9.01 10.24
C ILE A 204 16.87 -10.49 10.53
N GLY A 205 18.04 -11.00 10.15
CA GLY A 205 18.45 -12.36 10.47
C GLY A 205 18.42 -12.64 11.97
N ALA A 206 19.07 -11.81 12.77
CA ALA A 206 19.10 -11.94 14.22
C ALA A 206 17.69 -11.92 14.85
N LEU A 207 16.83 -11.03 14.38
CA LEU A 207 15.43 -10.96 14.82
C LEU A 207 14.66 -12.24 14.46
N LEU A 208 14.82 -12.77 13.24
CA LEU A 208 14.17 -14.00 12.81
C LEU A 208 14.67 -15.23 13.56
N ALA A 209 15.97 -15.31 13.87
CA ALA A 209 16.52 -16.36 14.74
C ALA A 209 15.91 -16.30 16.15
N LEU A 210 15.83 -15.10 16.73
CA LEU A 210 15.21 -14.90 18.04
C LEU A 210 13.72 -15.31 18.01
N ALA A 211 12.98 -14.91 16.98
CA ALA A 211 11.58 -15.29 16.82
C ALA A 211 11.41 -16.81 16.62
N SER A 212 12.31 -17.46 15.88
CA SER A 212 12.33 -18.91 15.72
C SER A 212 12.52 -19.63 17.05
N ALA A 213 13.39 -19.13 17.93
CA ALA A 213 13.60 -19.68 19.26
C ALA A 213 12.36 -19.57 20.17
N GLN A 214 11.48 -18.58 19.93
CA GLN A 214 10.19 -18.45 20.62
C GLN A 214 9.09 -19.34 20.03
N GLY A 215 9.31 -19.90 18.84
CA GLY A 215 8.41 -20.86 18.20
C GLY A 215 7.87 -20.40 16.85
N ARG A 216 7.19 -21.33 16.18
CA ARG A 216 6.73 -21.17 14.79
C ARG A 216 5.83 -19.95 14.59
N ASP A 217 4.90 -19.70 15.49
CA ASP A 217 3.91 -18.61 15.36
C ASP A 217 4.58 -17.23 15.51
N CYS A 218 5.51 -17.09 16.45
CA CYS A 218 6.32 -15.86 16.60
C CYS A 218 7.15 -15.59 15.33
N PHE A 219 7.81 -16.62 14.80
CA PHE A 219 8.55 -16.53 13.54
C PHE A 219 7.66 -16.07 12.37
N LEU A 220 6.49 -16.70 12.18
CA LEU A 220 5.57 -16.35 11.09
C LEU A 220 5.10 -14.90 11.18
N LEU A 221 4.68 -14.45 12.36
CA LEU A 221 4.21 -13.08 12.57
C LEU A 221 5.33 -12.06 12.35
N THR A 222 6.55 -12.38 12.78
CA THR A 222 7.74 -11.53 12.58
C THR A 222 8.12 -11.46 11.10
N ALA A 223 8.11 -12.59 10.40
CA ALA A 223 8.34 -12.65 8.95
C ALA A 223 7.30 -11.83 8.20
N GLU A 224 6.02 -12.02 8.52
CA GLU A 224 4.92 -11.33 7.86
C GLU A 224 4.96 -9.81 8.08
N LEU A 225 5.34 -9.38 9.28
CA LEU A 225 5.62 -8.00 9.61
C LEU A 225 6.72 -7.41 8.71
N LEU A 226 7.84 -8.12 8.56
CA LEU A 226 8.96 -7.67 7.74
C LEU A 226 8.59 -7.64 6.25
N VAL A 227 7.79 -8.61 5.81
CA VAL A 227 7.25 -8.67 4.44
C VAL A 227 6.33 -7.46 4.16
N ALA A 228 5.49 -7.07 5.11
CA ALA A 228 4.63 -5.89 4.98
C ALA A 228 5.41 -4.56 4.84
N ARG A 229 6.73 -4.55 5.13
CA ARG A 229 7.61 -3.39 4.95
C ARG A 229 8.31 -3.35 3.60
N THR A 230 8.46 -4.47 2.90
CA THR A 230 9.33 -4.57 1.72
C THR A 230 8.56 -4.61 0.40
N GLU A 231 9.12 -4.00 -0.64
CA GLU A 231 8.73 -4.25 -2.04
C GLU A 231 9.58 -5.34 -2.71
N LEU A 232 10.56 -5.88 -1.98
CA LEU A 232 11.47 -6.91 -2.44
C LEU A 232 11.51 -8.05 -1.40
N PRO A 233 10.58 -9.02 -1.49
CA PRO A 233 10.57 -10.25 -0.68
C PRO A 233 11.93 -10.93 -0.57
N LEU A 234 12.67 -10.94 -1.68
CA LEU A 234 14.01 -11.54 -1.76
C LEU A 234 14.97 -10.97 -0.70
N ALA A 235 14.88 -9.68 -0.37
CA ALA A 235 15.76 -9.06 0.63
C ALA A 235 15.60 -9.68 2.04
N ILE A 236 14.39 -10.16 2.38
CA ILE A 236 14.10 -10.84 3.64
C ILE A 236 14.54 -12.31 3.57
N ILE A 237 14.27 -12.96 2.43
CA ILE A 237 14.58 -14.39 2.25
C ILE A 237 16.10 -14.61 2.18
N GLU A 238 16.84 -13.73 1.52
CA GLU A 238 18.32 -13.76 1.50
C GLU A 238 18.90 -13.57 2.91
N ALA A 239 18.28 -12.77 3.77
CA ALA A 239 18.72 -12.64 5.15
C ALA A 239 18.61 -13.96 5.94
N VAL A 240 17.74 -14.88 5.50
CA VAL A 240 17.61 -16.23 6.10
C VAL A 240 18.51 -17.26 5.41
N LEU A 241 18.61 -17.20 4.09
CA LEU A 241 19.41 -18.15 3.30
C LEU A 241 20.91 -17.91 3.46
N ASP A 242 21.34 -16.66 3.34
CA ASP A 242 22.75 -16.27 3.29
C ASP A 242 23.24 -15.66 4.62
N GLY A 243 22.33 -15.42 5.55
CA GLY A 243 22.64 -14.85 6.86
C GLY A 243 23.36 -15.83 7.79
N GLU A 244 24.13 -15.27 8.73
CA GLU A 244 24.78 -15.98 9.83
C GLU A 244 23.76 -16.42 10.90
N LEU A 245 22.75 -17.18 10.50
CA LEU A 245 21.81 -17.80 11.43
C LEU A 245 22.36 -19.13 11.92
N GLU A 246 22.17 -19.46 13.19
CA GLU A 246 22.48 -20.79 13.74
C GLU A 246 21.34 -21.79 13.48
N LEU A 247 20.84 -21.85 12.25
CA LEU A 247 19.77 -22.78 11.85
C LEU A 247 20.34 -23.94 11.04
N ALA A 248 19.80 -25.15 11.21
CA ALA A 248 20.12 -26.24 10.29
C ALA A 248 19.60 -25.92 8.88
N ASP A 249 20.23 -26.45 7.83
CA ASP A 249 19.84 -26.17 6.43
C ASP A 249 18.35 -26.46 6.16
N ARG A 250 17.82 -27.53 6.76
CA ARG A 250 16.41 -27.88 6.67
C ARG A 250 15.50 -26.81 7.29
N GLU A 251 15.91 -26.25 8.43
CA GLU A 251 15.17 -25.20 9.14
C GLU A 251 15.24 -23.89 8.36
N ARG A 252 16.41 -23.53 7.81
CA ARG A 252 16.55 -22.36 6.91
C ARG A 252 15.64 -22.46 5.70
N GLN A 253 15.58 -23.64 5.07
CA GLN A 253 14.72 -23.88 3.91
C GLN A 253 13.23 -23.79 4.29
N GLN A 254 12.85 -24.36 5.43
CA GLN A 254 11.48 -24.24 5.94
C GLN A 254 11.11 -22.79 6.27
N ALA A 255 11.99 -22.07 6.97
CA ALA A 255 11.84 -20.66 7.30
C ALA A 255 11.69 -19.80 6.04
N SER A 256 12.51 -20.04 5.03
CA SER A 256 12.45 -19.35 3.73
C SER A 256 11.15 -19.65 3.00
N ALA A 257 10.67 -20.90 3.02
CA ALA A 257 9.40 -21.28 2.42
C ALA A 257 8.21 -20.59 3.12
N MET A 258 8.27 -20.47 4.46
CA MET A 258 7.27 -19.76 5.25
C MET A 258 7.25 -18.26 4.95
N ILE A 259 8.42 -17.63 4.77
CA ILE A 259 8.50 -16.22 4.33
C ILE A 259 7.94 -16.07 2.92
N ALA A 260 8.26 -16.98 2.00
CA ALA A 260 7.72 -16.96 0.63
C ALA A 260 6.19 -17.08 0.64
N GLU A 261 5.61 -17.95 1.47
CA GLU A 261 4.17 -18.09 1.67
C GLU A 261 3.55 -16.80 2.24
N ALA A 262 4.18 -16.17 3.23
CA ALA A 262 3.73 -14.88 3.77
C ALA A 262 3.74 -13.79 2.68
N CYS A 263 4.75 -13.76 1.81
CA CYS A 263 4.80 -12.86 0.66
C CYS A 263 3.69 -13.15 -0.34
N GLN A 264 3.38 -14.42 -0.61
CA GLN A 264 2.25 -14.80 -1.47
C GLN A 264 0.92 -14.30 -0.90
N ASN A 265 0.68 -14.49 0.41
CA ASN A 265 -0.53 -14.02 1.07
C ASN A 265 -0.68 -12.50 0.99
N GLU A 266 0.42 -11.76 1.20
CA GLU A 266 0.42 -10.30 1.08
C GLU A 266 0.16 -9.86 -0.37
N MET A 267 0.72 -10.54 -1.37
CA MET A 267 0.42 -10.25 -2.78
C MET A 267 -1.05 -10.55 -3.14
N VAL A 268 -1.64 -11.63 -2.62
CA VAL A 268 -3.07 -11.94 -2.81
C VAL A 268 -3.93 -10.84 -2.21
N ARG A 269 -3.56 -10.31 -1.03
CA ARG A 269 -4.23 -9.18 -0.39
C ARG A 269 -4.13 -7.92 -1.26
N LEU A 270 -2.93 -7.56 -1.68
CA LEU A 270 -2.69 -6.42 -2.58
C LEU A 270 -3.50 -6.58 -3.87
N PHE A 271 -3.49 -7.75 -4.49
CA PHE A 271 -4.29 -8.03 -5.67
C PHE A 271 -5.79 -7.83 -5.44
N ARG A 272 -6.33 -8.34 -4.32
CA ARG A 272 -7.74 -8.13 -3.95
C ARG A 272 -8.07 -6.65 -3.80
N SER A 273 -7.20 -5.87 -3.15
CA SER A 273 -7.42 -4.42 -3.01
C SER A 273 -7.50 -3.72 -4.36
N VAL A 274 -6.66 -4.11 -5.33
CA VAL A 274 -6.63 -3.52 -6.67
C VAL A 274 -7.81 -4.02 -7.52
N SER A 275 -8.20 -5.29 -7.39
CA SER A 275 -9.28 -5.88 -8.19
C SER A 275 -10.66 -5.36 -7.80
N LEU A 276 -10.85 -4.93 -6.54
CA LEU A 276 -12.07 -4.31 -6.04
C LEU A 276 -12.25 -2.85 -6.47
N LEU A 277 -11.24 -2.20 -7.05
CA LEU A 277 -11.37 -0.83 -7.54
C LEU A 277 -12.42 -0.74 -8.66
N PRO A 278 -13.28 0.30 -8.71
CA PRO A 278 -14.31 0.44 -9.73
C PRO A 278 -13.77 0.32 -11.15
N ALA A 279 -14.53 -0.26 -12.09
CA ALA A 279 -14.11 -0.46 -13.48
C ALA A 279 -13.62 0.85 -14.17
N GLY A 280 -14.22 1.98 -13.82
CA GLY A 280 -13.86 3.32 -14.32
C GLY A 280 -12.62 3.95 -13.68
N THR A 281 -11.93 3.27 -12.78
CA THR A 281 -10.68 3.77 -12.18
C THR A 281 -9.62 3.93 -13.27
N GLY A 282 -9.14 5.16 -13.45
CA GLY A 282 -8.13 5.48 -14.46
C GLY A 282 -6.80 4.75 -14.22
N PRO A 283 -6.03 4.45 -15.28
CA PRO A 283 -4.73 3.76 -15.18
C PRO A 283 -3.79 4.35 -14.14
N SER A 284 -3.75 5.68 -13.99
CA SER A 284 -2.82 6.38 -13.09
C SER A 284 -2.94 5.94 -11.64
N ALA A 285 -4.16 5.65 -11.16
CA ALA A 285 -4.38 5.15 -9.81
C ALA A 285 -3.94 3.68 -9.62
N LEU A 286 -3.86 2.91 -10.71
CA LEU A 286 -3.50 1.48 -10.68
C LEU A 286 -1.99 1.25 -10.79
N VAL A 287 -1.24 2.16 -11.42
CA VAL A 287 0.20 1.98 -11.70
C VAL A 287 1.02 1.75 -10.43
N GLY A 288 0.74 2.45 -9.33
CA GLY A 288 1.45 2.26 -8.06
C GLY A 288 1.29 0.83 -7.54
N PRO A 289 0.07 0.42 -7.16
CA PRO A 289 -0.19 -0.92 -6.63
C PRO A 289 0.21 -2.07 -7.57
N LEU A 290 -0.03 -1.93 -8.88
CA LEU A 290 0.35 -2.97 -9.85
C LEU A 290 1.86 -3.11 -10.00
N ARG A 291 2.62 -2.01 -9.90
CA ARG A 291 4.08 -2.04 -9.94
C ARG A 291 4.64 -2.84 -8.76
N THR A 292 4.16 -2.56 -7.55
CA THR A 292 4.52 -3.30 -6.34
C THR A 292 4.20 -4.78 -6.49
N LEU A 293 3.01 -5.11 -6.99
CA LEU A 293 2.59 -6.50 -7.20
C LEU A 293 3.46 -7.24 -8.23
N VAL A 294 3.80 -6.59 -9.34
CA VAL A 294 4.65 -7.16 -10.39
C VAL A 294 6.10 -7.32 -9.91
N ALA A 295 6.64 -6.35 -9.17
CA ALA A 295 7.96 -6.46 -8.56
C ALA A 295 8.03 -7.63 -7.57
N ASN A 296 7.02 -7.80 -6.72
CA ASN A 296 6.92 -8.94 -5.79
C ASN A 296 6.82 -10.28 -6.54
N LEU A 297 6.04 -10.34 -7.63
CA LEU A 297 5.90 -11.55 -8.45
C LEU A 297 7.23 -11.96 -9.10
N GLU A 298 8.01 -11.01 -9.60
CA GLU A 298 9.34 -11.29 -10.16
C GLU A 298 10.32 -11.72 -9.08
N SER A 299 10.35 -11.00 -7.95
CA SER A 299 11.21 -11.33 -6.81
C SER A 299 10.95 -12.75 -6.31
N LEU A 300 9.68 -13.17 -6.19
CA LEU A 300 9.34 -14.53 -5.78
C LEU A 300 9.59 -15.58 -6.87
N GLN A 301 9.56 -15.21 -8.16
CA GLN A 301 9.96 -16.13 -9.24
C GLN A 301 11.47 -16.44 -9.19
N GLU A 302 12.29 -15.48 -8.77
CA GLU A 302 13.71 -15.72 -8.53
C GLU A 302 13.93 -16.63 -7.30
N VAL A 303 13.23 -16.33 -6.19
CA VAL A 303 13.25 -17.15 -4.97
C VAL A 303 12.79 -18.59 -5.24
N ALA A 304 11.81 -18.78 -6.11
CA ALA A 304 11.27 -20.09 -6.49
C ALA A 304 12.32 -21.06 -7.05
N GLN A 305 13.48 -20.54 -7.50
CA GLN A 305 14.60 -21.37 -7.95
C GLN A 305 15.42 -21.92 -6.78
N LYS A 306 15.39 -21.25 -5.62
CA LYS A 306 16.21 -21.54 -4.44
C LYS A 306 15.40 -22.22 -3.32
N VAL A 307 14.09 -21.96 -3.24
CA VAL A 307 13.23 -22.35 -2.12
C VAL A 307 12.00 -23.11 -2.62
N LYS A 308 11.63 -24.19 -1.93
CA LYS A 308 10.44 -24.99 -2.24
C LYS A 308 9.20 -24.38 -1.58
N PHE A 309 8.28 -23.83 -2.37
CA PHE A 309 6.97 -23.36 -1.92
C PHE A 309 5.89 -23.60 -3.00
N ASP A 310 4.63 -23.22 -2.75
CA ASP A 310 3.55 -23.47 -3.70
C ASP A 310 3.64 -22.58 -4.95
N HIS A 311 4.25 -23.11 -6.02
CA HIS A 311 4.32 -22.45 -7.32
C HIS A 311 2.98 -22.44 -8.08
N ARG A 312 1.97 -23.21 -7.67
CA ARG A 312 0.65 -23.19 -8.30
C ARG A 312 -0.04 -21.88 -8.00
N GLU A 313 -0.04 -21.48 -6.73
CA GLU A 313 -0.64 -20.21 -6.30
C GLU A 313 0.06 -19.01 -6.94
N LEU A 314 1.40 -19.02 -7.01
CA LEU A 314 2.16 -17.98 -7.70
C LEU A 314 1.77 -17.85 -9.19
N ARG A 315 1.62 -18.98 -9.89
CA ARG A 315 1.19 -19.01 -11.30
C ARG A 315 -0.25 -18.54 -11.46
N ARG A 316 -1.15 -18.92 -10.54
CA ARG A 316 -2.55 -18.45 -10.52
C ARG A 316 -2.58 -16.94 -10.38
N LEU A 317 -1.92 -16.40 -9.36
CA LEU A 317 -1.89 -14.97 -9.10
C LEU A 317 -1.29 -14.19 -10.29
N LYS A 318 -0.20 -14.69 -10.88
CA LYS A 318 0.39 -14.11 -12.10
C LYS A 318 -0.63 -14.02 -13.25
N ALA A 319 -1.43 -15.06 -13.47
CA ALA A 319 -2.46 -15.08 -14.51
C ALA A 319 -3.63 -14.13 -14.20
N GLU A 320 -4.05 -14.05 -12.94
CA GLU A 320 -5.10 -13.13 -12.48
C GLU A 320 -4.68 -11.66 -12.61
N VAL A 321 -3.46 -11.33 -12.18
CA VAL A 321 -2.86 -9.98 -12.33
C VAL A 321 -2.78 -9.59 -13.79
N PHE A 322 -2.35 -10.51 -14.65
CA PHE A 322 -2.33 -10.26 -16.08
C PHE A 322 -3.73 -9.97 -16.64
N THR A 323 -4.71 -10.82 -16.31
CA THR A 323 -6.10 -10.68 -16.79
C THR A 323 -6.68 -9.33 -16.36
N LEU A 324 -6.38 -8.90 -15.13
CA LEU A 324 -6.75 -7.58 -14.64
C LEU A 324 -6.09 -6.46 -15.45
N ILE A 325 -4.76 -6.51 -15.64
CA ILE A 325 -4.03 -5.49 -16.42
C ILE A 325 -4.58 -5.39 -17.84
N GLU A 326 -4.81 -6.52 -18.49
CA GLU A 326 -5.38 -6.60 -19.83
C GLU A 326 -6.77 -5.95 -19.89
N ALA A 327 -7.71 -6.38 -19.05
CA ALA A 327 -9.06 -5.82 -19.03
C ALA A 327 -9.07 -4.31 -18.79
N ARG A 328 -8.19 -3.81 -17.91
CA ARG A 328 -8.06 -2.37 -17.62
C ARG A 328 -7.46 -1.60 -18.80
N LEU A 329 -6.48 -2.17 -19.49
CA LEU A 329 -5.89 -1.56 -20.67
C LEU A 329 -6.88 -1.53 -21.84
N GLU A 330 -7.64 -2.60 -22.07
CA GLU A 330 -8.69 -2.61 -23.09
C GLU A 330 -9.77 -1.56 -22.82
N ALA A 331 -10.27 -1.48 -21.57
CA ALA A 331 -11.25 -0.48 -21.18
C ALA A 331 -10.72 0.96 -21.31
N SER A 332 -9.46 1.19 -20.91
CA SER A 332 -8.84 2.51 -20.99
C SER A 332 -8.57 2.93 -22.44
N LEU A 333 -7.88 2.10 -23.22
CA LEU A 333 -7.51 2.36 -24.62
C LEU A 333 -8.71 2.37 -25.56
N GLY A 334 -9.76 1.61 -25.26
CA GLY A 334 -10.98 1.55 -26.06
C GLY A 334 -12.05 2.55 -25.66
N GLY A 335 -11.95 3.13 -24.45
CA GLY A 335 -12.92 4.04 -23.86
C GLY A 335 -12.32 5.41 -23.56
N ALA A 336 -11.96 5.65 -22.30
CA ALA A 336 -11.61 6.98 -21.80
C ALA A 336 -10.47 7.67 -22.57
N LEU A 337 -9.37 6.97 -22.85
CA LEU A 337 -8.23 7.55 -23.59
C LEU A 337 -8.60 7.88 -25.03
N LEU A 338 -9.29 6.97 -25.72
CA LEU A 338 -9.67 7.15 -27.12
C LEU A 338 -10.67 8.30 -27.28
N HIS A 339 -11.65 8.38 -26.38
CA HIS A 339 -12.62 9.48 -26.35
C HIS A 339 -11.95 10.82 -26.09
N ALA A 340 -11.12 10.92 -25.05
CA ALA A 340 -10.39 12.15 -24.72
C ALA A 340 -9.43 12.57 -25.85
N PHE A 341 -8.78 11.61 -26.50
CA PHE A 341 -7.93 11.84 -27.67
C PHE A 341 -8.70 12.42 -28.87
N GLY A 342 -9.91 11.91 -29.13
CA GLY A 342 -10.78 12.44 -30.18
C GLY A 342 -11.26 13.86 -29.89
N ALA A 343 -11.55 14.15 -28.62
CA ALA A 343 -12.03 15.44 -28.15
C ALA A 343 -10.96 16.54 -28.07
N LEU A 344 -9.68 16.25 -28.33
CA LEU A 344 -8.64 17.27 -28.35
C LEU A 344 -8.88 18.29 -29.47
N ASP A 345 -9.06 19.55 -29.12
CA ASP A 345 -9.14 20.67 -30.04
C ASP A 345 -8.20 21.81 -29.58
N ASP A 346 -8.09 22.88 -30.36
CA ASP A 346 -7.20 23.99 -30.00
C ASP A 346 -7.73 24.83 -28.82
N ASP A 347 -9.02 24.71 -28.49
CA ASP A 347 -9.65 25.31 -27.32
C ASP A 347 -9.47 24.44 -26.06
N THR A 348 -8.99 23.20 -26.22
CA THR A 348 -8.75 22.28 -25.12
C THR A 348 -7.68 22.87 -24.22
N LYS A 349 -8.02 23.02 -22.95
CA LYS A 349 -7.12 23.63 -21.98
C LYS A 349 -5.88 22.76 -21.80
N SER A 350 -4.72 23.39 -21.63
CA SER A 350 -3.44 22.74 -21.28
C SER A 350 -3.55 21.78 -20.08
N ALA A 351 -4.52 21.96 -19.19
CA ALA A 351 -4.79 21.03 -18.08
C ALA A 351 -5.32 19.67 -18.56
N ASP A 352 -6.25 19.65 -19.52
CA ASP A 352 -6.88 18.43 -20.03
C ASP A 352 -5.88 17.61 -20.87
N CYS A 353 -5.05 18.28 -21.66
CA CYS A 353 -3.96 17.62 -22.39
C CYS A 353 -2.97 16.95 -21.43
N ARG A 354 -2.54 17.64 -20.36
CA ARG A 354 -1.64 17.05 -19.35
C ARG A 354 -2.26 15.86 -18.63
N ALA A 355 -3.56 15.90 -18.32
CA ALA A 355 -4.27 14.77 -17.75
C ALA A 355 -4.32 13.57 -18.72
N LEU A 356 -4.50 13.83 -20.01
CA LEU A 356 -4.46 12.81 -21.06
C LEU A 356 -3.05 12.21 -21.23
N GLU A 357 -2.00 13.03 -21.22
CA GLU A 357 -0.60 12.57 -21.23
C GLU A 357 -0.30 11.68 -20.03
N ALA A 358 -0.73 12.07 -18.83
CA ALA A 358 -0.53 11.27 -17.63
C ALA A 358 -1.23 9.91 -17.73
N HIS A 359 -2.46 9.86 -18.25
CA HIS A 359 -3.18 8.61 -18.50
C HIS A 359 -2.49 7.74 -19.58
N ALA A 360 -1.96 8.37 -20.63
CA ALA A 360 -1.22 7.68 -21.68
C ALA A 360 0.06 7.03 -21.12
N MET A 361 0.85 7.79 -20.35
CA MET A 361 2.04 7.27 -19.67
C MET A 361 1.69 6.13 -18.71
N ALA A 362 0.60 6.25 -17.96
CA ALA A 362 0.15 5.20 -17.05
C ALA A 362 -0.23 3.91 -17.79
N ALA A 363 -0.93 4.00 -18.93
CA ALA A 363 -1.24 2.85 -19.77
C ALA A 363 0.04 2.21 -20.37
N ALA A 364 1.01 3.02 -20.82
CA ALA A 364 2.30 2.52 -21.30
C ALA A 364 3.08 1.78 -20.19
N ASN A 365 3.07 2.30 -18.96
CA ASN A 365 3.69 1.63 -17.81
C ASN A 365 3.01 0.29 -17.49
N MET A 366 1.69 0.21 -17.55
CA MET A 366 0.95 -1.05 -17.37
C MET A 366 1.29 -2.07 -18.48
N ARG A 367 1.51 -1.64 -19.72
CA ARG A 367 2.00 -2.52 -20.80
C ARG A 367 3.36 -3.11 -20.46
N LEU A 368 4.30 -2.31 -19.97
CA LEU A 368 5.63 -2.80 -19.56
C LEU A 368 5.53 -3.81 -18.41
N MET A 369 4.64 -3.57 -17.45
CA MET A 369 4.34 -4.51 -16.36
C MET A 369 3.78 -5.84 -16.86
N ALA A 370 2.85 -5.82 -17.83
CA ALA A 370 2.31 -7.03 -18.44
C ALA A 370 3.38 -7.84 -19.20
N LYS A 371 4.34 -7.15 -19.86
CA LYS A 371 5.47 -7.80 -20.53
C LYS A 371 6.40 -8.51 -19.54
N ARG A 372 6.69 -7.87 -18.41
CA ARG A 372 7.50 -8.39 -17.31
C ARG A 372 6.97 -9.69 -16.73
N ILE A 373 5.65 -9.83 -16.62
CA ILE A 373 5.00 -11.08 -16.20
C ILE A 373 4.82 -12.10 -17.36
N GLY A 374 5.51 -11.95 -18.49
CA GLY A 374 5.68 -13.03 -19.49
C GLY A 374 4.54 -13.20 -20.49
N LEU A 375 3.72 -12.17 -20.73
CA LEU A 375 2.58 -12.24 -21.66
C LEU A 375 2.60 -11.12 -22.72
N ALA A 376 3.80 -10.83 -23.23
CA ALA A 376 4.06 -9.74 -24.18
C ALA A 376 3.21 -9.80 -25.46
N THR A 377 3.03 -10.99 -26.05
CA THR A 377 2.32 -11.13 -27.34
C THR A 377 0.87 -10.67 -27.26
N LYS A 378 0.17 -11.04 -26.18
CA LYS A 378 -1.26 -10.70 -26.01
C LYS A 378 -1.44 -9.20 -25.78
N ILE A 379 -0.57 -8.59 -24.95
CA ILE A 379 -0.66 -7.14 -24.71
C ILE A 379 -0.25 -6.32 -25.93
N ASP A 380 0.72 -6.80 -26.72
CA ASP A 380 1.10 -6.15 -27.97
C ASP A 380 -0.02 -6.19 -29.01
N PHE A 381 -0.84 -7.25 -29.04
CA PHE A 381 -2.05 -7.31 -29.87
C PHE A 381 -3.09 -6.26 -29.45
N VAL A 382 -3.34 -6.09 -28.15
CA VAL A 382 -4.25 -5.05 -27.62
C VAL A 382 -3.79 -3.66 -28.05
N PHE A 383 -2.49 -3.36 -27.92
CA PHE A 383 -1.92 -2.07 -28.33
C PHE A 383 -1.92 -1.86 -29.84
N ALA A 384 -1.62 -2.89 -30.65
CA ALA A 384 -1.69 -2.79 -32.10
C ALA A 384 -3.11 -2.47 -32.58
N LYS A 385 -4.12 -3.14 -32.02
CA LYS A 385 -5.53 -2.86 -32.31
C LYS A 385 -5.93 -1.44 -31.89
N ALA A 386 -5.46 -0.97 -30.73
CA ALA A 386 -5.71 0.38 -30.27
C ALA A 386 -5.06 1.42 -31.19
N LEU A 387 -3.79 1.25 -31.57
CA LEU A 387 -3.05 2.17 -32.44
C LEU A 387 -3.81 2.48 -33.74
N GLU A 388 -4.39 1.48 -34.39
CA GLU A 388 -5.17 1.69 -35.62
C GLU A 388 -6.42 2.54 -35.39
N ARG A 389 -7.07 2.44 -34.22
CA ARG A 389 -8.22 3.30 -33.86
C ARG A 389 -7.78 4.74 -33.59
N PHE A 390 -6.65 4.94 -32.92
CA PHE A 390 -6.08 6.28 -32.72
C PHE A 390 -5.66 6.93 -34.04
N ARG A 391 -5.08 6.15 -34.97
CA ARG A 391 -4.74 6.60 -36.32
C ARG A 391 -5.97 7.03 -37.11
N ALA A 392 -7.07 6.26 -37.05
CA ALA A 392 -8.31 6.61 -37.73
C ALA A 392 -8.87 7.97 -37.25
N ILE A 393 -8.91 8.22 -35.94
CA ILE A 393 -9.33 9.52 -35.38
C ILE A 393 -8.42 10.65 -35.81
N LEU A 394 -7.10 10.41 -35.79
CA LEU A 394 -6.11 11.40 -36.21
C LEU A 394 -6.25 11.77 -37.69
N GLU A 395 -6.53 10.79 -38.56
CA GLU A 395 -6.75 10.99 -40.00
C GLU A 395 -8.06 11.73 -40.27
N GLU A 396 -9.13 11.41 -39.53
CA GLU A 396 -10.41 12.11 -39.62
C GLU A 396 -10.29 13.58 -39.21
N ALA A 397 -9.58 13.86 -38.11
CA ALA A 397 -9.31 15.22 -37.64
C ALA A 397 -8.44 16.04 -38.60
N ALA A 398 -7.65 15.39 -39.47
CA ALA A 398 -6.79 16.03 -40.46
C ALA A 398 -7.47 16.26 -41.82
N GLY A 399 -8.79 16.06 -41.92
CA GLY A 399 -9.58 16.25 -43.13
C GLY A 399 -9.57 17.69 -43.70
N PRO A 400 -10.21 17.91 -44.86
CA PRO A 400 -10.29 19.23 -45.50
C PRO A 400 -10.99 20.22 -44.56
N GLY A 401 -10.28 21.26 -44.11
CA GLY A 401 -10.76 22.19 -43.10
C GLY A 401 -10.26 21.92 -41.67
N ALA A 402 -9.29 21.02 -41.50
CA ALA A 402 -8.64 20.76 -40.21
C ALA A 402 -8.20 22.06 -39.52
N GLY A 403 -8.47 22.13 -38.22
CA GLY A 403 -8.07 23.23 -37.35
C GLY A 403 -6.54 23.37 -37.23
N PRO A 404 -6.08 24.37 -36.47
CA PRO A 404 -4.67 24.63 -36.22
C PRO A 404 -3.79 23.39 -35.97
N MET A 405 -2.51 23.52 -36.33
CA MET A 405 -1.51 22.45 -36.22
C MET A 405 -1.22 22.01 -34.77
N GLY A 406 -1.72 22.76 -33.77
CA GLY A 406 -1.51 22.52 -32.33
C GLY A 406 -2.14 21.20 -31.86
N ALA A 407 -3.46 21.08 -31.97
CA ALA A 407 -4.18 19.86 -31.55
C ALA A 407 -3.71 18.57 -32.27
N THR A 408 -3.17 18.70 -33.49
CA THR A 408 -2.57 17.56 -34.19
C THR A 408 -1.26 17.11 -33.54
N MET A 409 -0.42 18.05 -33.11
CA MET A 409 0.85 17.73 -32.45
C MET A 409 0.63 17.11 -31.06
N ASP A 410 -0.36 17.59 -30.31
CA ASP A 410 -0.75 16.99 -29.02
C ASP A 410 -1.23 15.55 -29.21
N ARG A 411 -2.03 15.28 -30.25
CA ARG A 411 -2.41 13.90 -30.61
C ARG A 411 -1.19 13.04 -30.99
N ILE A 412 -0.27 13.56 -31.79
CA ILE A 412 0.97 12.83 -32.12
C ILE A 412 1.78 12.52 -30.85
N ARG A 413 1.83 13.45 -29.89
CA ARG A 413 2.47 13.25 -28.59
C ARG A 413 1.81 12.16 -27.77
N ILE A 414 0.47 12.09 -27.73
CA ILE A 414 -0.24 10.99 -27.07
C ILE A 414 0.08 9.63 -27.73
N ILE A 415 0.14 9.58 -29.07
CA ILE A 415 0.54 8.36 -29.79
C ILE A 415 1.97 7.96 -29.43
N GLU A 416 2.89 8.92 -29.33
CA GLU A 416 4.27 8.66 -28.91
C GLU A 416 4.33 8.03 -27.51
N LEU A 417 3.63 8.62 -26.54
CA LEU A 417 3.61 8.15 -25.16
C LEU A 417 3.03 6.73 -25.02
N LEU A 418 1.97 6.41 -25.78
CA LEU A 418 1.30 5.11 -25.73
C LEU A 418 2.03 4.02 -26.53
N PHE A 419 2.46 4.37 -27.74
CA PHE A 419 2.79 3.39 -28.77
C PHE A 419 4.25 3.43 -29.20
N ASP A 420 5.08 4.34 -28.67
CA ASP A 420 6.47 4.66 -29.06
C ASP A 420 6.64 5.75 -30.14
N SER A 421 7.85 6.31 -30.22
CA SER A 421 8.20 7.37 -31.18
C SER A 421 8.15 6.91 -32.64
N ARG A 422 8.35 5.62 -32.93
CA ARG A 422 8.28 5.09 -34.29
C ARG A 422 6.83 5.12 -34.79
N SER A 423 5.89 4.70 -33.95
CA SER A 423 4.46 4.73 -34.24
C SER A 423 3.96 6.15 -34.48
N ALA A 424 4.43 7.12 -33.67
CA ALA A 424 4.14 8.55 -33.83
C ALA A 424 4.68 9.11 -35.16
N MET A 425 5.94 8.82 -35.49
CA MET A 425 6.56 9.27 -36.75
C MET A 425 5.86 8.69 -37.99
N GLN A 426 5.43 7.43 -37.92
CA GLN A 426 4.64 6.80 -38.99
C GLN A 426 3.29 7.51 -39.16
N SER A 427 2.59 7.81 -38.06
CA SER A 427 1.32 8.54 -38.09
C SER A 427 1.49 9.94 -38.67
N LEU A 428 2.54 10.66 -38.28
CA LEU A 428 2.86 11.99 -38.82
C LEU A 428 3.18 11.95 -40.32
N THR A 429 3.94 10.94 -40.76
CA THR A 429 4.28 10.76 -42.18
C THR A 429 3.02 10.49 -43.00
N ARG A 430 2.12 9.63 -42.51
CA ARG A 430 0.83 9.32 -43.14
C ARG A 430 -0.05 10.56 -43.26
N LEU A 431 -0.13 11.40 -42.22
CA LEU A 431 -0.84 12.66 -42.26
C LEU A 431 -0.29 13.61 -43.34
N ARG A 432 1.03 13.77 -43.43
CA ARG A 432 1.66 14.60 -44.46
C ARG A 432 1.34 14.10 -45.86
N GLN A 433 1.37 12.78 -46.08
CA GLN A 433 1.01 12.18 -47.36
C GLN A 433 -0.46 12.46 -47.73
N LEU A 434 -1.39 12.34 -46.77
CA LEU A 434 -2.80 12.67 -46.99
C LEU A 434 -3.00 14.15 -47.31
N ALA A 435 -2.33 15.05 -46.60
CA ALA A 435 -2.38 16.49 -46.87
C ALA A 435 -1.83 16.85 -48.27
N HIS A 436 -0.72 16.22 -48.69
CA HIS A 436 -0.19 16.40 -50.04
C HIS A 436 -1.15 15.88 -51.12
N ALA A 437 -1.76 14.71 -50.89
CA ALA A 437 -2.73 14.13 -51.82
C ALA A 437 -4.01 14.97 -51.93
N ALA A 438 -4.47 15.59 -50.83
CA ALA A 438 -5.62 16.49 -50.83
C ALA A 438 -5.35 17.76 -51.65
N ARG A 439 -4.20 18.42 -51.43
CA ARG A 439 -3.79 19.61 -52.20
C ARG A 439 -3.65 19.35 -53.69
N ALA A 440 -3.21 18.15 -54.07
CA ALA A 440 -3.09 17.77 -55.48
C ALA A 440 -4.44 17.55 -56.19
N ARG A 441 -5.55 17.42 -55.44
CA ARG A 441 -6.90 17.20 -55.98
C ARG A 441 -7.76 18.46 -56.06
N GLU A 442 -7.33 19.58 -55.49
CA GLU A 442 -8.03 20.85 -55.64
C GLU A 442 -7.88 21.33 -57.10
N PRO A 443 -8.98 21.42 -57.88
CA PRO A 443 -8.92 21.92 -59.24
C PRO A 443 -8.46 23.38 -59.22
N ALA A 444 -7.48 23.69 -60.07
CA ALA A 444 -6.84 25.00 -60.18
C ALA A 444 -7.80 26.13 -60.59
#